data_AF-M1BU11-F1
#
_entry.id   AF-M1BU11-F1
#
_cell.length_a   1.000
_cell.length_b   1.000
_cell.length_c   1.000
_cell.angle_alpha   90.00
_cell.angle_beta   90.00
_cell.angle_gamma   90.00
#
_symmetry.space_group_name_H-M   'P 1'
#
loop_
_entity.id
_entity.type
_entity.pdbx_description
1 polymer ?
#
loop_
_entity_poly.entity_id
_entity_poly.type
_entity_poly.pdbx_seq_one_letter_code
_entity_poly.pdbx_strand_id
1 'polypeptide(L)'
;MDEIEEKKMVEIFLKIIGPSPPCRLNVPSSIKVHELRKMIAGNRHMPIENLRLVLRGNVLHDSENGDDEVVQFNNGDSLIVAVKPKPPPRHFRDEFEDDDDDELRFQLPPSTSKWKRKLFYLLRDKLKFPGEALTSCFHFFYR
;
A
#
# COMPACT_ATOMS: atom_id res chain seq x y z
N MET A 1 28.34 18.14 -14.57
CA MET A 1 28.06 19.29 -13.70
C MET A 1 26.60 19.10 -13.34
N ASP A 2 26.36 18.27 -12.32
CA ASP A 2 25.02 17.82 -11.98
C ASP A 2 24.31 18.96 -11.25
N GLU A 3 23.28 19.51 -11.87
CA GLU A 3 22.38 20.48 -11.24
C GLU A 3 21.76 19.81 -10.01
N ILE A 4 22.16 20.29 -8.83
CA ILE A 4 21.44 19.99 -7.60
C ILE A 4 20.12 20.73 -7.71
N GLU A 5 19.12 20.07 -8.30
CA GLU A 5 17.74 20.53 -8.31
C GLU A 5 17.35 20.74 -6.84
N GLU A 6 17.20 21.99 -6.43
CA GLU A 6 16.77 22.33 -5.07
C GLU A 6 15.38 21.73 -4.84
N LYS A 7 15.34 20.54 -4.25
CA LYS A 7 14.10 19.88 -3.87
C LYS A 7 13.40 20.77 -2.85
N LYS A 8 12.37 21.50 -3.29
CA LYS A 8 11.52 22.33 -2.44
C LYS A 8 11.03 21.50 -1.24
N MET A 9 11.48 21.87 -0.05
CA MET A 9 11.07 21.23 1.20
C MET A 9 9.73 21.81 1.67
N VAL A 10 8.87 20.95 2.21
CA VAL A 10 7.58 21.33 2.81
C VAL A 10 7.46 20.70 4.19
N GLU A 11 6.83 21.42 5.11
CA GLU A 11 6.49 20.89 6.43
C GLU A 11 5.16 20.15 6.35
N ILE A 12 5.12 18.89 6.78
CA ILE A 12 3.90 18.08 6.87
C ILE A 12 3.62 17.66 8.32
N PHE A 13 2.36 17.39 8.62
CA PHE A 13 1.90 16.87 9.91
C PHE A 13 1.75 15.35 9.85
N LEU A 14 2.54 14.63 10.65
CA LEU A 14 2.41 13.19 10.84
C LEU A 14 1.44 12.90 11.98
N LYS A 15 0.29 12.32 11.64
CA LYS A 15 -0.70 11.79 12.59
C LYS A 15 -0.46 10.30 12.76
N ILE A 16 0.12 9.91 13.89
CA ILE A 16 0.53 8.53 14.12
C ILE A 16 -0.59 7.76 14.84
N ILE A 17 -0.96 6.62 14.28
CA ILE A 17 -1.81 5.60 14.92
C ILE A 17 -0.86 4.51 15.42
N GLY A 18 -0.48 4.61 16.69
CA GLY A 18 0.50 3.71 17.29
C GLY A 18 1.09 4.29 18.58
N PRO A 19 2.21 3.73 19.06
CA PRO A 19 2.81 4.12 20.34
C PRO A 19 3.52 5.48 20.32
N SER A 20 3.71 6.09 19.14
CA SER A 20 4.44 7.35 19.02
C SER A 20 3.49 8.55 18.90
N PRO A 21 3.85 9.70 19.49
CA PRO A 21 3.03 10.90 19.41
C PRO A 21 3.06 11.51 17.99
N PRO A 22 2.00 12.25 17.60
CA PRO A 22 2.01 13.05 16.37
C PRO A 22 3.16 14.05 16.32
N CYS A 23 3.64 14.37 15.13
CA CYS A 23 4.76 15.30 14.97
C CYS A 23 4.77 15.99 13.60
N ARG A 24 5.69 16.94 13.42
CA ARG A 24 5.95 17.58 12.13
C ARG A 24 7.21 16.99 11.50
N LEU A 25 7.23 16.88 10.18
CA LEU A 25 8.37 16.39 9.43
C LEU A 25 8.56 17.26 8.18
N ASN A 26 9.81 17.66 7.92
CA ASN A 26 10.18 18.30 6.67
C ASN A 26 10.51 17.23 5.64
N VAL A 27 9.78 17.26 4.52
CA VAL A 27 9.96 16.32 3.41
C VAL A 27 10.08 17.10 2.10
N PRO A 28 10.75 16.53 1.08
CA PRO A 28 10.65 17.04 -0.27
C PRO A 28 9.19 17.10 -0.73
N SER A 29 8.81 18.16 -1.43
CA SER A 29 7.48 18.34 -2.02
C SER A 29 7.10 17.25 -3.00
N SER A 30 8.07 16.57 -3.62
CA SER A 30 7.87 15.36 -4.42
C SER A 30 8.86 14.31 -3.95
N ILE A 31 8.33 13.16 -3.50
CA ILE A 31 9.13 12.07 -2.93
C ILE A 31 8.54 10.72 -3.29
N LYS A 32 9.39 9.73 -3.51
CA LYS A 32 8.96 8.33 -3.68
C LYS A 32 8.41 7.78 -2.37
N VAL A 33 7.32 7.02 -2.42
CA VAL A 33 6.69 6.45 -1.22
C VAL A 33 7.68 5.58 -0.43
N HIS A 34 8.53 4.81 -1.10
CA HIS A 34 9.59 4.03 -0.45
C HIS A 34 10.61 4.88 0.32
N GLU A 35 11.05 6.00 -0.27
CA GLU A 35 11.97 6.93 0.39
C GLU A 35 11.31 7.62 1.59
N LEU A 36 10.06 8.06 1.42
CA LEU A 36 9.26 8.63 2.50
C LEU A 36 9.13 7.66 3.68
N ARG A 37 8.83 6.39 3.37
CA ARG A 37 8.72 5.33 4.37
C ARG A 37 10.03 5.10 5.12
N LYS A 38 11.17 5.07 4.41
CA LYS A 38 12.51 5.01 5.02
C LYS A 38 12.78 6.19 5.94
N MET A 39 12.43 7.41 5.52
CA MET A 39 12.61 8.62 6.33
C MET A 39 11.81 8.55 7.64
N ILE A 40 10.54 8.15 7.56
CA ILE A 40 9.66 8.04 8.74
C ILE A 40 10.15 6.92 9.67
N ALA A 41 10.49 5.75 9.10
CA ALA A 41 11.01 4.61 9.85
C ALA A 41 12.31 4.95 10.59
N GLY A 42 13.27 5.59 9.91
CA GLY A 42 14.56 5.96 10.48
C GLY A 42 14.45 7.02 11.58
N ASN A 43 13.58 8.01 11.43
CA ASN A 43 13.39 9.06 12.44
C ASN A 43 12.78 8.52 13.74
N ARG A 44 11.93 7.48 13.64
CA ARG A 44 11.12 6.98 14.77
C ARG A 44 11.43 5.55 15.22
N HIS A 45 12.51 4.94 14.70
CA HIS A 45 12.86 3.54 14.95
C HIS A 45 11.68 2.57 14.73
N MET A 46 10.84 2.86 13.74
CA MET A 46 9.68 2.04 13.41
C MET A 46 10.04 1.00 12.36
N PRO A 47 9.53 -0.24 12.47
CA PRO A 47 9.74 -1.27 11.45
C PRO A 47 9.08 -0.83 10.13
N ILE A 48 9.89 -0.70 9.09
CA ILE A 48 9.49 -0.18 7.77
C ILE A 48 8.32 -0.97 7.14
N GLU A 49 8.36 -2.29 7.30
CA GLU A 49 7.39 -3.28 6.81
C GLU A 49 6.01 -3.14 7.45
N ASN A 50 5.93 -2.60 8.67
CA ASN A 50 4.68 -2.48 9.40
C ASN A 50 4.03 -1.10 9.24
N LEU A 51 4.64 -0.19 8.48
CA LEU A 51 4.07 1.14 8.28
C LEU A 51 2.94 1.06 7.25
N ARG A 52 1.84 1.75 7.52
CA ARG A 52 0.82 2.03 6.53
C ARG A 52 0.64 3.54 6.45
N LEU A 53 0.90 4.08 5.27
CA LEU A 53 0.86 5.51 5.00
C LEU A 53 -0.46 5.85 4.31
N VAL A 54 -1.18 6.83 4.82
CA VAL A 54 -2.46 7.27 4.26
C VAL A 54 -2.46 8.79 4.08
N LEU A 55 -2.58 9.24 2.83
CA LEU A 55 -2.64 10.65 2.45
C LEU A 55 -4.00 10.95 1.83
N ARG A 56 -4.74 11.92 2.39
CA ARG A 56 -6.05 12.37 1.88
C ARG A 56 -7.06 11.23 1.63
N GLY A 57 -7.00 10.19 2.45
CA GLY A 57 -7.88 9.01 2.35
C GLY A 57 -7.35 7.88 1.45
N ASN A 58 -6.24 8.10 0.73
CA ASN A 58 -5.62 7.10 -0.12
C ASN A 58 -4.46 6.42 0.61
N VAL A 59 -4.42 5.09 0.55
CA VAL A 59 -3.28 4.30 1.05
C VAL A 59 -2.15 4.42 0.03
N LEU A 60 -0.97 4.84 0.48
CA LEU A 60 0.21 4.94 -0.38
C LEU A 60 0.89 3.58 -0.44
N HIS A 61 1.14 3.09 -1.66
CA HIS A 61 1.81 1.82 -1.90
C HIS A 61 3.25 2.06 -2.34
N ASP A 62 4.17 1.16 -1.99
CA ASP A 62 5.58 1.35 -2.34
C ASP A 62 5.81 1.20 -3.85
N SER A 63 5.05 0.30 -4.48
CA SER A 63 5.03 0.14 -5.92
C SER A 63 3.62 -0.15 -6.41
N GLU A 64 3.20 0.57 -7.44
CA GLU A 64 2.01 0.24 -8.22
C GLU A 64 2.49 -0.32 -9.56
N ASN A 65 2.15 -1.58 -9.87
CA ASN A 65 2.59 -2.26 -11.10
C ASN A 65 4.11 -2.38 -11.31
N GLY A 66 4.92 -2.23 -10.25
CA GLY A 66 6.38 -2.38 -10.29
C GLY A 66 7.16 -1.09 -10.55
N ASP A 67 6.49 0.06 -10.61
CA ASP A 67 7.13 1.38 -10.57
C ASP A 67 6.95 2.03 -9.18
N ASP A 68 7.96 2.79 -8.74
CA ASP A 68 7.93 3.46 -7.44
C ASP A 68 6.91 4.60 -7.49
N GLU A 69 5.88 4.54 -6.65
CA GLU A 69 4.87 5.60 -6.58
C GLU A 69 5.51 6.90 -6.07
N VAL A 70 5.29 8.01 -6.78
CA VAL A 70 5.75 9.34 -6.38
C VAL A 70 4.56 10.12 -5.84
N VAL A 71 4.71 10.65 -4.62
CA VAL A 71 3.69 11.44 -3.95
C VAL A 71 4.11 12.92 -3.89
N GLN A 72 3.15 13.80 -4.10
CA GLN A 72 3.33 15.25 -3.97
C GLN A 72 2.71 15.77 -2.66
N PHE A 73 3.47 16.57 -1.93
CA PHE A 73 3.08 17.21 -0.68
C PHE A 73 3.03 18.73 -0.81
N ASN A 74 2.01 19.30 -0.18
CA ASN A 74 1.89 20.72 0.07
C ASN A 74 2.23 21.05 1.53
N ASN A 75 2.63 22.29 1.77
CA ASN A 75 2.91 22.75 3.12
C ASN A 75 1.65 22.67 4.01
N GLY A 76 1.77 22.03 5.16
CA GLY A 76 0.66 21.79 6.08
C GLY A 76 -0.19 20.56 5.77
N ASP A 77 0.17 19.76 4.76
CA ASP A 77 -0.51 18.48 4.52
C ASP A 77 -0.43 17.56 5.74
N SER A 78 -1.47 16.75 5.95
CA SER A 78 -1.51 15.75 7.01
C SER A 78 -1.35 14.35 6.42
N LEU A 79 -0.35 13.62 6.88
CA LEU A 79 -0.11 12.22 6.56
C LEU A 79 -0.42 11.36 7.79
N ILE A 80 -1.29 10.37 7.62
CA ILE A 80 -1.58 9.38 8.67
C ILE A 80 -0.57 8.24 8.54
N VAL A 81 0.04 7.87 9.66
CA VAL A 81 1.00 6.77 9.74
C VAL A 81 0.48 5.76 10.76
N ALA A 82 0.02 4.61 10.28
CA ALA A 82 -0.38 3.51 11.14
C ALA A 82 0.75 2.46 11.25
N VAL A 83 0.93 1.91 12.45
CA VAL A 83 1.92 0.85 12.72
C VAL A 83 1.18 -0.47 12.93
N LYS A 84 1.34 -1.43 12.03
CA LYS A 84 0.81 -2.79 12.17
C LYS A 84 1.54 -3.49 13.33
N PRO A 85 0.82 -4.02 14.34
CA PRO A 85 1.45 -4.78 15.41
C PRO A 85 2.07 -6.06 14.84
N LYS A 86 3.06 -6.61 15.54
CA LYS A 86 3.61 -7.92 15.17
C LYS A 86 2.52 -8.98 15.34
N PRO A 87 2.38 -9.91 14.39
CA PRO A 87 1.41 -10.98 14.52
C PRO A 87 1.74 -11.87 15.73
N PRO A 88 0.72 -12.45 16.38
CA PRO A 88 0.94 -13.34 17.51
C PRO A 88 1.79 -14.57 17.10
N PRO A 89 2.59 -15.13 18.03
CA PRO A 89 3.43 -16.31 17.77
C PRO A 89 2.63 -17.51 17.26
N ARG A 90 3.24 -18.28 16.35
CA ARG A 90 2.62 -19.32 15.50
C ARG A 90 2.06 -20.57 16.20
N HIS A 91 1.89 -20.58 17.53
CA HIS A 91 1.30 -21.73 18.23
C HIS A 91 -0.23 -21.82 18.12
N PHE A 92 -0.88 -20.89 17.41
CA PHE A 92 -2.32 -20.90 17.11
C PHE A 92 -2.63 -20.91 15.61
N ARG A 93 -1.64 -21.23 14.76
CA ARG A 93 -1.63 -20.88 13.33
C ARG A 93 -1.87 -22.03 12.34
N ASP A 94 -2.44 -23.14 12.79
CA ASP A 94 -2.73 -24.26 11.89
C ASP A 94 -4.08 -24.15 11.15
N GLU A 95 -4.90 -23.10 11.40
CA GLU A 95 -6.21 -22.98 10.73
C GLU A 95 -6.60 -21.58 10.24
N PHE A 96 -5.78 -20.56 10.54
CA PHE A 96 -6.03 -19.18 10.11
C PHE A 96 -4.75 -18.63 9.50
N GLU A 97 -4.48 -19.02 8.25
CA GLU A 97 -3.61 -18.25 7.38
C GLU A 97 -4.28 -16.90 7.15
N ASP A 98 -3.92 -15.92 8.01
CA ASP A 98 -4.25 -14.50 7.86
C ASP A 98 -3.72 -13.98 6.52
N ASP A 99 -4.52 -14.16 5.47
CA ASP A 99 -4.57 -13.31 4.27
C ASP A 99 -5.43 -12.04 4.55
N ASP A 100 -5.39 -11.59 5.81
CA ASP A 100 -6.06 -10.42 6.38
C ASP A 100 -5.38 -9.11 5.94
N ASP A 101 -5.36 -8.90 4.62
CA ASP A 101 -5.46 -7.56 4.03
C ASP A 101 -6.19 -7.58 2.66
N ASP A 102 -6.71 -8.73 2.21
CA ASP A 102 -7.51 -8.85 0.98
C ASP A 102 -8.91 -9.51 1.18
N GLU A 103 -9.39 -9.67 2.41
CA GLU A 103 -10.69 -10.29 2.74
C GLU A 103 -11.92 -9.39 2.42
N LEU A 104 -11.97 -8.85 1.20
CA LEU A 104 -13.19 -8.79 0.37
C LEU A 104 -12.85 -9.06 -1.11
N ARG A 105 -11.94 -9.99 -1.39
CA ARG A 105 -11.60 -10.42 -2.76
C ARG A 105 -11.50 -11.94 -2.85
N PHE A 106 -12.36 -12.52 -3.69
CA PHE A 106 -12.24 -13.88 -4.23
C PHE A 106 -10.78 -14.18 -4.58
N GLN A 107 -10.15 -15.07 -3.81
CA GLN A 107 -8.80 -15.54 -4.08
C GLN A 107 -8.84 -16.53 -5.25
N LEU A 108 -8.13 -16.23 -6.33
CA LEU A 108 -7.89 -17.20 -7.41
C LEU A 108 -6.68 -18.06 -7.04
N PRO A 109 -6.72 -19.39 -7.27
CA PRO A 109 -5.66 -20.30 -6.85
C PRO A 109 -4.25 -19.88 -7.35
N PRO A 110 -3.20 -20.17 -6.57
CA PRO A 110 -1.81 -19.75 -6.83
C PRO A 110 -1.17 -20.33 -8.11
N SER A 111 -1.90 -21.14 -8.87
CA SER A 111 -1.45 -21.78 -10.12
C SER A 111 -1.68 -20.94 -11.39
N THR A 112 -2.05 -19.67 -11.29
CA THR A 112 -2.47 -18.87 -12.47
C THR A 112 -1.44 -17.83 -12.93
N SER A 113 -1.09 -17.92 -14.23
CA SER A 113 -0.15 -17.06 -14.96
C SER A 113 -0.41 -15.55 -14.80
N LYS A 114 0.67 -14.75 -14.75
CA LYS A 114 0.68 -13.28 -14.53
C LYS A 114 -0.26 -12.50 -15.48
N TRP A 115 -0.47 -12.98 -16.70
CA TRP A 115 -1.38 -12.32 -17.65
C TRP A 115 -2.86 -12.49 -17.27
N LYS A 116 -3.22 -13.60 -16.62
CA LYS A 116 -4.58 -13.84 -16.10
C LYS A 116 -4.91 -12.90 -14.94
N ARG A 117 -3.93 -12.57 -14.09
CA ARG A 117 -4.08 -11.53 -13.05
C ARG A 117 -4.36 -10.17 -13.68
N LYS A 118 -3.59 -9.78 -14.71
CA LYS A 118 -3.77 -8.49 -15.39
C LYS A 118 -5.13 -8.36 -16.09
N LEU A 119 -5.62 -9.45 -16.69
CA LEU A 119 -6.97 -9.51 -17.29
C LEU A 119 -8.07 -9.41 -16.23
N PHE A 120 -7.92 -10.10 -15.10
CA PHE A 120 -8.88 -10.07 -14.00
C PHE A 120 -9.03 -8.66 -13.39
N TYR A 121 -7.91 -7.95 -13.18
CA TYR A 121 -7.95 -6.56 -12.73
C TYR A 121 -8.63 -5.65 -13.75
N LEU A 122 -8.32 -5.80 -15.04
CA LEU A 122 -8.98 -5.03 -16.12
C LEU A 122 -10.49 -5.25 -16.16
N LEU A 123 -10.94 -6.51 -16.03
CA LEU A 123 -12.36 -6.87 -15.99
C LEU A 123 -13.06 -6.32 -14.74
N ARG A 124 -12.42 -6.36 -13.58
CA ARG A 124 -13.00 -5.87 -12.33
C ARG A 124 -13.13 -4.35 -12.32
N ASP A 125 -12.09 -3.65 -12.77
CA ASP A 125 -11.97 -2.21 -12.62
C ASP A 125 -12.74 -1.43 -13.69
N LYS A 126 -12.76 -1.92 -14.93
CA LYS A 126 -13.49 -1.26 -16.03
C LYS A 126 -14.95 -1.70 -16.17
N LEU A 127 -15.32 -2.89 -15.67
CA LEU A 127 -16.58 -3.54 -16.07
C LEU A 127 -17.56 -3.83 -14.93
N LYS A 128 -17.21 -3.55 -13.66
CA LYS A 128 -18.12 -3.66 -12.48
C LYS A 128 -18.98 -4.94 -12.49
N PHE A 129 -18.42 -6.07 -12.90
CA PHE A 129 -19.20 -7.30 -12.99
C PHE A 129 -19.40 -7.95 -11.61
N PRO A 130 -20.64 -8.25 -11.20
CA PRO A 130 -20.90 -9.04 -10.00
C PRO A 130 -20.30 -10.45 -10.15
N GLY A 131 -19.72 -10.97 -9.05
CA GLY A 131 -18.88 -12.17 -9.05
C GLY A 131 -19.51 -13.43 -9.66
N GLU A 132 -20.84 -13.50 -9.73
CA GLU A 132 -21.59 -14.63 -10.30
C GLU A 132 -21.35 -14.82 -11.81
N ALA A 133 -21.13 -13.74 -12.57
CA ALA A 133 -20.87 -13.83 -14.01
C ALA A 133 -19.49 -14.40 -14.32
N LEU A 134 -18.51 -14.16 -13.45
CA LEU A 134 -17.15 -14.67 -13.63
C LEU A 134 -17.13 -16.19 -13.49
N THR A 135 -17.85 -16.75 -12.52
CA THR A 135 -18.01 -18.19 -12.34
C THR A 135 -18.61 -18.85 -13.59
N SER A 136 -19.59 -18.19 -14.22
CA SER A 136 -20.25 -18.69 -15.43
C SER A 136 -19.33 -18.64 -16.67
N CYS A 137 -18.50 -17.60 -16.81
CA CYS A 137 -17.51 -17.52 -17.89
C CYS A 137 -16.41 -18.59 -17.77
N PHE A 138 -15.93 -18.85 -16.54
CA PHE A 138 -14.94 -19.90 -16.31
C PHE A 138 -15.52 -21.30 -16.57
N HIS A 139 -16.79 -21.54 -16.26
CA HIS A 139 -17.45 -22.82 -16.57
C HIS A 139 -17.67 -23.03 -18.08
N PHE A 140 -17.96 -21.96 -18.82
CA PHE A 140 -18.16 -22.03 -20.27
C PHE A 140 -16.87 -22.23 -21.06
N PHE A 141 -15.73 -21.71 -20.57
CA PHE A 141 -14.43 -21.85 -21.23
C PHE A 141 -13.69 -23.17 -20.95
N TYR A 142 -14.14 -23.96 -19.98
CA TYR A 142 -13.50 -25.23 -19.57
C TYR A 142 -14.29 -26.50 -19.97
N ARG A 143 -15.24 -26.37 -20.89
CA ARG A 143 -15.89 -27.51 -21.57
C ARG A 143 -15.27 -27.71 -22.94
#